data_AF-A0A4Q5QGJ8-F1
#
_entry.id   AF-A0A4Q5QGJ8-F1
#
_cell.length_a   1.000
_cell.length_b   1.000
_cell.length_c   1.000
_cell.angle_alpha   90.00
_cell.angle_beta   90.00
_cell.angle_gamma   90.00
#
_symmetry.space_group_name_H-M   'P 1'
#
loop_
_entity.id
_entity.type
_entity.pdbx_description
1 polymer ?
#
loop_
_entity_poly.entity_id
_entity_poly.type
_entity_poly.pdbx_seq_one_letter_code
_entity_poly.pdbx_strand_id
1 'polypeptide(L)'
;MATTIRINNNLTTDKPNRIYSNLQDANDDIATKAGDTLLVDGSIKNYVALNCNKRLVIIGPGYFLTQNISQANTVSATVQGISFKSGSEGAIIIGLVFAVGSTDYKPYVYVNGISVIRCYISNGLSLSGQIMGLIILPNI
;
A
#
# COMPACT_ATOMS: atom_id res chain seq x y z
N MET A 1 5.57 5.76 -19.47
CA MET A 1 6.63 5.89 -18.45
C MET A 1 5.99 5.74 -17.08
N ALA A 2 6.67 5.10 -16.13
CA ALA A 2 6.21 5.04 -14.74
C ALA A 2 6.27 6.43 -14.10
N THR A 3 5.32 6.71 -13.24
CA THR A 3 5.10 8.03 -12.64
C THR A 3 4.69 7.89 -11.17
N THR A 4 4.77 9.00 -10.44
CA THR A 4 4.41 9.06 -9.02
C THR A 4 3.01 9.64 -8.84
N ILE A 5 2.25 9.06 -7.92
CA ILE A 5 0.90 9.47 -7.53
C ILE A 5 0.90 9.64 -6.02
N ARG A 6 0.35 10.76 -5.53
CA ARG A 6 0.24 11.03 -4.09
C ARG A 6 -1.12 10.58 -3.57
N ILE A 7 -1.12 9.87 -2.43
CA ILE A 7 -2.33 9.35 -1.78
C ILE A 7 -2.45 9.97 -0.39
N ASN A 8 -3.42 10.85 -0.19
CA ASN A 8 -3.61 11.58 1.07
C ASN A 8 -5.11 11.74 1.41
N ASN A 9 -5.59 10.98 2.39
CA ASN A 9 -7.00 10.99 2.83
C ASN A 9 -7.39 12.20 3.69
N ASN A 10 -6.50 13.19 3.82
CA ASN A 10 -6.81 14.52 4.37
C ASN A 10 -7.02 15.57 3.27
N LEU A 11 -6.74 15.22 2.01
CA LEU A 11 -6.95 16.07 0.85
C LEU A 11 -8.13 15.57 0.02
N THR A 12 -8.74 16.47 -0.73
CA THR A 12 -9.67 16.10 -1.80
C THR A 12 -8.88 15.57 -3.00
N THR A 13 -9.46 14.61 -3.72
CA THR A 13 -8.88 14.10 -4.97
C THR A 13 -8.71 15.24 -5.99
N ASP A 14 -7.52 15.37 -6.56
CA ASP A 14 -7.13 16.33 -7.59
C ASP A 14 -6.36 15.56 -8.68
N LYS A 15 -7.13 15.03 -9.65
CA LYS A 15 -6.61 14.15 -10.70
C LYS A 15 -5.56 14.82 -11.61
N PRO A 16 -5.75 16.09 -12.07
CA PRO A 16 -4.72 16.79 -12.82
C PRO A 16 -3.35 16.82 -12.14
N ASN A 17 -3.33 16.98 -10.82
CA ASN A 17 -2.10 16.98 -10.02
C ASN A 17 -1.71 15.60 -9.47
N ARG A 18 -2.41 14.54 -9.88
CA ARG A 18 -2.16 13.14 -9.47
C ARG A 18 -2.24 12.94 -7.95
N ILE A 19 -3.21 13.59 -7.31
CA ILE A 19 -3.49 13.44 -5.88
C ILE A 19 -4.83 12.71 -5.74
N TYR A 20 -4.85 11.63 -4.96
CA TYR A 20 -6.08 10.91 -4.63
C TYR A 20 -6.27 10.82 -3.12
N SER A 21 -7.52 10.86 -2.69
CA SER A 21 -7.86 10.74 -1.26
C SER A 21 -7.81 9.29 -0.75
N ASN A 22 -7.85 8.29 -1.63
CA ASN A 22 -7.75 6.88 -1.25
C ASN A 22 -7.07 6.04 -2.35
N LEU A 23 -6.66 4.84 -1.97
CA LEU A 23 -5.90 3.92 -2.82
C LEU A 23 -6.74 3.33 -3.96
N GLN A 24 -8.03 3.05 -3.72
CA GLN A 24 -8.89 2.39 -4.71
C GLN A 24 -9.17 3.33 -5.89
N ASP A 25 -9.48 4.60 -5.64
CA ASP A 25 -9.69 5.60 -6.69
C ASP A 25 -8.45 5.76 -7.57
N ALA A 26 -7.26 5.79 -6.96
CA ALA A 26 -6.00 5.85 -7.70
C ALA A 26 -5.78 4.58 -8.53
N ASN A 27 -6.07 3.40 -7.98
CA ASN A 27 -5.98 2.14 -8.70
C ASN A 27 -6.93 2.11 -9.90
N ASP A 28 -8.16 2.60 -9.75
CA ASP A 28 -9.19 2.52 -10.78
C ASP A 28 -9.04 3.58 -11.88
N ASP A 29 -8.29 4.65 -11.61
CA ASP A 29 -8.05 5.70 -12.61
C ASP A 29 -7.28 5.16 -13.82
N ILE A 30 -7.79 5.45 -15.01
CA ILE A 30 -7.18 5.05 -16.27
C ILE A 30 -5.79 5.68 -16.47
N ALA A 31 -5.52 6.84 -15.87
CA ALA A 31 -4.23 7.51 -15.91
C ALA A 31 -3.16 6.75 -15.09
N THR A 32 -3.56 5.97 -14.09
CA THR A 32 -2.66 5.11 -13.32
C THR A 32 -2.30 3.86 -14.13
N LYS A 33 -1.02 3.71 -14.43
CA LYS A 33 -0.49 2.63 -15.26
C LYS A 33 0.30 1.62 -14.43
N ALA A 34 0.42 0.40 -14.95
CA ALA A 34 1.33 -0.59 -14.38
C ALA A 34 2.76 -0.03 -14.34
N GLY A 35 3.41 -0.18 -13.19
CA GLY A 35 4.72 0.38 -12.86
C GLY A 35 4.66 1.71 -12.11
N ASP A 36 3.50 2.37 -12.01
CA ASP A 36 3.39 3.61 -11.23
C ASP A 36 3.61 3.38 -9.73
N THR A 37 4.07 4.44 -9.07
CA THR A 37 4.30 4.48 -7.63
C THR A 37 3.20 5.28 -6.93
N LEU A 38 2.52 4.66 -5.96
CA LEU A 38 1.62 5.31 -5.03
C LEU A 38 2.40 5.68 -3.75
N LEU A 39 2.68 6.97 -3.56
CA LEU A 39 3.24 7.49 -2.31
C LEU A 39 2.09 7.81 -1.37
N VAL A 40 2.00 7.04 -0.28
CA VAL A 40 0.93 7.15 0.71
C VAL A 40 1.40 8.01 1.87
N ASP A 41 0.72 9.13 2.08
CA ASP A 41 1.03 10.04 3.18
C ASP A 41 0.60 9.44 4.53
N GLY A 42 1.31 9.84 5.59
CA GLY A 42 0.88 9.57 6.96
C GLY A 42 -0.46 10.21 7.28
N SER A 43 -1.33 9.49 7.99
CA SER A 43 -2.63 10.02 8.42
C SER A 43 -3.15 9.36 9.69
N ILE A 44 -3.88 10.15 10.51
CA ILE A 44 -4.64 9.63 11.66
C ILE A 44 -5.88 8.83 11.22
N LYS A 45 -6.31 9.00 9.96
CA LYS A 45 -7.42 8.25 9.36
C LYS A 45 -6.86 7.02 8.66
N ASN A 46 -7.51 5.88 8.83
CA ASN A 46 -7.18 4.68 8.07
C ASN A 46 -7.55 4.85 6.59
N TYR A 47 -6.67 4.41 5.70
CA TYR A 47 -7.02 4.18 4.31
C TYR A 47 -7.88 2.93 4.19
N VAL A 48 -8.95 3.02 3.40
CA VAL A 48 -9.82 1.89 3.10
C VAL A 48 -9.08 0.80 2.33
N ALA A 49 -9.66 -0.41 2.31
CA ALA A 49 -9.06 -1.55 1.64
C ALA A 49 -8.87 -1.31 0.13
N LEU A 50 -7.80 -1.85 -0.43
CA LEU A 50 -7.45 -1.79 -1.85
C LEU A 50 -7.62 -3.16 -2.51
N ASN A 51 -8.34 -3.21 -3.62
CA ASN A 51 -8.29 -4.31 -4.59
C ASN A 51 -7.29 -3.96 -5.69
N CYS A 52 -6.04 -4.37 -5.52
CA CYS A 52 -4.97 -4.07 -6.46
C CYS A 52 -5.06 -5.01 -7.67
N ASN A 53 -5.30 -4.44 -8.85
CA ASN A 53 -5.37 -5.15 -10.14
C ASN A 53 -4.39 -4.58 -11.18
N LYS A 54 -3.40 -3.81 -10.71
CA LYS A 54 -2.31 -3.25 -11.51
C LYS A 54 -0.99 -3.51 -10.79
N ARG A 55 0.08 -3.77 -11.53
CA ARG A 55 1.44 -3.92 -10.96
C ARG A 55 1.92 -2.56 -10.44
N LEU A 56 1.61 -2.23 -9.20
CA LEU A 56 1.95 -0.95 -8.56
C LEU A 56 3.08 -1.11 -7.55
N VAL A 57 3.79 -0.01 -7.30
CA VAL A 57 4.67 0.14 -6.14
C VAL A 57 3.95 1.05 -5.15
N ILE A 58 3.70 0.61 -3.92
CA ILE A 58 2.96 1.37 -2.92
C ILE A 58 3.87 1.58 -1.72
N ILE A 59 4.17 2.84 -1.41
CA ILE A 59 5.15 3.22 -0.40
C ILE A 59 4.47 4.08 0.66
N GLY A 60 4.43 3.59 1.89
CA GLY A 60 4.09 4.37 3.06
C GLY A 60 5.33 4.95 3.76
N PRO A 61 5.13 5.82 4.76
CA PRO A 61 6.20 6.49 5.49
C PRO A 61 6.97 5.57 6.45
N GLY A 62 6.49 4.34 6.67
CA GLY A 62 7.02 3.39 7.64
C GLY A 62 6.18 3.27 8.92
N TYR A 63 6.78 2.71 9.95
CA TYR A 63 6.20 2.52 11.27
C TYR A 63 7.21 2.82 12.38
N PHE A 64 6.75 2.99 13.63
CA PHE A 64 7.55 3.46 14.77
C PHE A 64 8.28 4.80 14.51
N LEU A 65 7.61 5.70 13.79
CA LEU A 65 8.20 6.99 13.38
C LEU A 65 8.44 7.92 14.58
N THR A 66 7.67 7.78 15.66
CA THR A 66 7.87 8.52 16.92
C THR A 66 9.13 8.09 17.68
N GLN A 67 9.72 6.94 17.36
CA GLN A 67 10.99 6.49 17.92
C GLN A 67 12.19 7.02 17.12
N ASN A 68 11.94 7.58 15.93
CA ASN A 68 12.94 8.13 15.02
C ASN A 68 12.83 9.66 14.99
N ILE A 69 13.45 10.31 15.97
CA ILE A 69 13.29 11.74 16.31
C ILE A 69 13.70 12.71 15.17
N SER A 70 14.30 12.21 14.07
CA SER A 70 14.74 13.00 12.92
C SER A 70 13.74 13.08 11.76
N GLN A 71 12.56 12.45 11.83
CA GLN A 71 11.57 12.49 10.75
C GLN A 71 10.61 13.68 10.87
N ALA A 72 10.39 14.38 9.75
CA ALA A 72 9.48 15.53 9.67
C ALA A 72 7.99 15.17 9.86
N ASN A 73 7.59 13.93 9.53
CA ASN A 73 6.24 13.43 9.74
C ASN A 73 6.30 12.12 10.54
N THR A 74 5.73 12.12 11.73
CA THR A 74 5.72 10.98 12.65
C THR A 74 4.46 10.12 12.52
N VAL A 75 3.60 10.41 11.55
CA VAL A 75 2.33 9.72 11.36
C VAL A 75 2.49 8.62 10.31
N SER A 76 2.13 7.39 10.66
CA SER A 76 2.17 6.25 9.74
C SER A 76 1.03 6.29 8.72
N ALA A 77 1.16 5.56 7.61
CA ALA A 77 0.05 5.27 6.70
C ALA A 77 -0.58 3.93 7.08
N THR A 78 -1.72 3.98 7.78
CA THR A 78 -2.46 2.79 8.18
C THR A 78 -3.50 2.42 7.12
N VAL A 79 -3.41 1.21 6.56
CA VAL A 79 -4.35 0.67 5.57
C VAL A 79 -5.19 -0.43 6.20
N GLN A 80 -6.47 -0.53 5.81
CA GLN A 80 -7.31 -1.63 6.23
C GLN A 80 -6.82 -2.94 5.64
N GLY A 81 -6.69 -3.07 4.33
CA GLY A 81 -6.20 -4.30 3.70
C GLY A 81 -5.79 -4.07 2.25
N ILE A 82 -5.02 -5.00 1.69
CA ILE A 82 -4.65 -4.96 0.27
C ILE A 82 -4.80 -6.36 -0.31
N SER A 83 -5.66 -6.50 -1.31
CA SER A 83 -5.86 -7.73 -2.08
C SER A 83 -5.16 -7.62 -3.42
N PHE A 84 -4.08 -8.39 -3.63
CA PHE A 84 -3.36 -8.48 -4.89
C PHE A 84 -4.05 -9.48 -5.81
N LYS A 85 -4.79 -8.98 -6.80
CA LYS A 85 -5.58 -9.73 -7.78
C LYS A 85 -4.88 -9.76 -9.14
N SER A 86 -5.45 -10.49 -10.11
CA SER A 86 -4.95 -10.54 -11.49
C SER A 86 -4.66 -9.14 -12.04
N GLY A 87 -3.50 -8.98 -12.67
CA GLY A 87 -2.98 -7.70 -13.16
C GLY A 87 -2.02 -7.00 -12.17
N SER A 88 -1.97 -7.45 -10.90
CA SER A 88 -1.01 -6.94 -9.90
C SER A 88 0.23 -7.81 -9.70
N GLU A 89 0.49 -8.77 -10.59
CA GLU A 89 1.69 -9.59 -10.57
C GLU A 89 2.94 -8.70 -10.49
N GLY A 90 3.85 -9.00 -9.56
CA GLY A 90 5.06 -8.19 -9.36
C GLY A 90 4.84 -6.87 -8.60
N ALA A 91 3.68 -6.64 -7.98
CA ALA A 91 3.46 -5.46 -7.16
C ALA A 91 4.30 -5.49 -5.86
N ILE A 92 4.61 -4.30 -5.35
CA ILE A 92 5.48 -4.11 -4.20
C ILE A 92 4.77 -3.20 -3.20
N ILE A 93 4.71 -3.60 -1.93
CA ILE A 93 4.31 -2.72 -0.83
C ILE A 93 5.49 -2.50 0.11
N ILE A 94 5.70 -1.24 0.50
CA ILE A 94 6.80 -0.81 1.34
C ILE A 94 6.28 0.08 2.47
N GLY A 95 6.67 -0.18 3.73
CA GLY A 95 6.49 0.81 4.80
C GLY A 95 5.03 1.11 5.19
N LEU A 96 4.09 0.20 4.93
CA LEU A 96 2.69 0.36 5.33
C LEU A 96 2.41 -0.27 6.69
N VAL A 97 1.43 0.28 7.41
CA VAL A 97 0.88 -0.33 8.63
C VAL A 97 -0.48 -0.92 8.30
N PHE A 98 -0.74 -2.16 8.69
CA PHE A 98 -2.07 -2.77 8.58
C PHE A 98 -2.86 -2.57 9.86
N ALA A 99 -4.10 -2.09 9.72
CA ALA A 99 -5.00 -1.79 10.83
C ALA A 99 -5.29 -3.02 11.71
N VAL A 100 -5.80 -2.76 12.91
CA VAL A 100 -6.30 -3.77 13.85
C VAL A 100 -7.83 -3.70 13.94
N GLY A 101 -8.47 -4.75 14.48
CA GLY A 101 -9.92 -4.78 14.72
C GLY A 101 -10.74 -5.57 13.70
N SER A 102 -10.10 -6.18 12.70
CA SER A 102 -10.72 -7.18 11.82
C SER A 102 -9.70 -8.20 11.36
N THR A 103 -10.11 -9.47 11.19
CA THR A 103 -9.29 -10.53 10.58
C THR A 103 -8.97 -10.25 9.13
N ASP A 104 -9.71 -9.33 8.50
CA ASP A 104 -9.49 -8.93 7.11
C ASP A 104 -8.43 -7.85 6.95
N TYR A 105 -7.92 -7.31 8.05
CA TYR A 105 -6.93 -6.24 8.00
C TYR A 105 -5.52 -6.76 7.81
N LYS A 106 -5.24 -7.21 6.59
CA LYS A 106 -3.99 -7.86 6.16
C LYS A 106 -3.76 -7.79 4.65
N PRO A 107 -2.53 -8.12 4.18
CA PRO A 107 -2.29 -8.42 2.77
C PRO A 107 -2.89 -9.78 2.39
N TYR A 108 -3.58 -9.83 1.24
CA TYR A 108 -4.02 -11.04 0.57
C TYR A 108 -3.32 -11.18 -0.77
N VAL A 109 -2.60 -12.28 -0.95
CA VAL A 109 -1.82 -12.56 -2.16
C VAL A 109 -2.50 -13.66 -2.96
N TYR A 110 -3.10 -13.29 -4.09
CA TYR A 110 -3.73 -14.20 -5.05
C TYR A 110 -2.92 -14.37 -6.33
N VAL A 111 -1.80 -13.67 -6.47
CA VAL A 111 -0.96 -13.63 -7.67
C VAL A 111 0.53 -13.71 -7.33
N ASN A 112 1.35 -13.96 -8.35
CA ASN A 112 2.79 -14.19 -8.21
C ASN A 112 3.61 -12.90 -8.10
N GLY A 113 4.81 -13.03 -7.55
CA GLY A 113 5.82 -11.97 -7.54
C GLY A 113 5.56 -10.82 -6.57
N ILE A 114 4.67 -10.99 -5.60
CA ILE A 114 4.36 -9.94 -4.63
C ILE A 114 5.52 -9.77 -3.64
N SER A 115 5.91 -8.51 -3.42
CA SER A 115 6.92 -8.15 -2.41
C SER A 115 6.30 -7.33 -1.29
N VAL A 116 6.51 -7.76 -0.05
CA VAL A 116 6.06 -7.10 1.18
C VAL A 116 7.28 -6.72 1.99
N ILE A 117 7.63 -5.44 1.99
CA ILE A 117 8.92 -4.94 2.47
C ILE A 117 8.68 -3.93 3.59
N ARG A 118 9.25 -4.19 4.78
CA ARG A 118 9.22 -3.25 5.92
C ARG A 118 7.80 -2.77 6.27
N CYS A 119 6.81 -3.65 6.13
CA CYS A 119 5.43 -3.37 6.54
C CYS A 119 5.20 -3.88 7.95
N TYR A 120 4.34 -3.18 8.71
CA TYR A 120 3.84 -3.66 9.99
C TYR A 120 2.51 -4.40 9.77
N ILE A 121 2.51 -5.72 9.94
CA ILE A 121 1.38 -6.59 9.61
C ILE A 121 0.78 -7.15 10.90
N SER A 122 -0.39 -6.64 11.29
CA SER A 122 -1.00 -6.95 12.59
C SER A 122 -1.72 -8.32 12.65
N ASN A 123 -2.34 -8.76 11.55
CA ASN A 123 -3.17 -9.98 11.52
C ASN A 123 -2.60 -11.11 10.65
N GLY A 124 -1.31 -11.04 10.31
CA GLY A 124 -0.64 -11.98 9.42
C GLY A 124 -0.86 -11.67 7.93
N LEU A 125 -0.48 -12.61 7.05
CA LEU A 125 -0.58 -12.50 5.59
C LEU A 125 -1.29 -13.75 5.05
N SER A 126 -2.21 -13.58 4.10
CA SER A 126 -2.97 -14.69 3.52
C SER A 126 -2.54 -14.99 2.08
N LEU A 127 -2.30 -16.28 1.82
CA LEU A 127 -1.97 -16.81 0.50
C LEU A 127 -3.13 -17.67 -0.01
N SER A 128 -3.44 -17.56 -1.30
CA SER A 128 -4.42 -18.45 -1.94
C SER A 128 -4.00 -18.77 -3.37
N GLY A 129 -4.03 -20.05 -3.72
CA GLY A 129 -3.55 -20.57 -5.00
C GLY A 129 -2.07 -20.98 -5.00
N GLN A 130 -1.52 -21.22 -6.19
CA GLN A 130 -0.12 -21.60 -6.39
C GLN A 130 0.78 -20.35 -6.44
N ILE A 131 1.08 -19.79 -5.27
CA ILE A 131 1.87 -18.55 -5.16
C ILE A 131 3.37 -18.85 -5.32
N MET A 132 4.00 -18.16 -6.27
CA MET A 132 5.43 -18.18 -6.53
C MET A 132 6.02 -16.76 -6.43
N GLY A 133 7.26 -16.66 -5.95
CA GLY A 133 8.00 -15.40 -5.90
C GLY A 133 7.47 -14.40 -4.87
N LEU A 134 6.80 -14.88 -3.80
CA LEU A 134 6.48 -14.04 -2.64
C LEU A 134 7.77 -13.70 -1.89
N ILE A 135 7.99 -12.41 -1.66
CA ILE A 135 9.11 -11.91 -0.86
C ILE A 135 8.55 -11.18 0.35
N ILE A 136 9.00 -11.55 1.55
CA ILE A 136 8.70 -10.84 2.79
C ILE A 136 10.03 -10.42 3.41
N LEU A 137 10.26 -9.12 3.50
CA LEU A 137 11.49 -8.56 4.07
C LEU A 137 11.13 -7.68 5.27
N PRO A 138 11.41 -8.12 6.52
CA PRO A 138 11.18 -7.29 7.70
C PRO A 138 12.19 -6.14 7.78
N ASN A 139 11.97 -5.19 8.71
CA ASN A 139 13.07 -4.32 9.15
C ASN A 139 14.06 -5.16 9.97
N ILE A 140 15.36 -4.96 9.71
CA ILE A 140 16.49 -5.51 10.46
C ILE A 140 17.02 -4.41 11.37
#